data_AF-A0A9N9BTZ7-F1
#
_entry.id   AF-A0A9N9BTZ7-F1
#
_cell.length_a   1.000
_cell.length_b   1.000
_cell.length_c   1.000
_cell.angle_alpha   90.00
_cell.angle_beta   90.00
_cell.angle_gamma   90.00
#
_symmetry.space_group_name_H-M   'P 1'
#
loop_
_entity.id
_entity.type
_entity.pdbx_description
1 polymer ?
#
loop_
_entity_poly.entity_id
_entity_poly.type
_entity_poly.pdbx_seq_one_letter_code
_entity_poly.pdbx_strand_id
1 'polypeptide(L)'
;MADIKEIIDLYAEIPTFHPDYKPIIDKMPPSLVKRAFDQLLKIKCNPVLPKDITEKSNQIEQYLRNKLIVYEQAKNQKAFVYSMDTEMQIEDVVFLIKQLKQILWIKQPKQKILIS
;
A
#
# COMPACT_ATOMS: atom_id res chain seq x y z
N MET A 1 -5.53 22.81 -6.06
CA MET A 1 -5.70 22.43 -4.65
C MET A 1 -7.05 21.74 -4.59
N ALA A 2 -7.09 20.42 -4.37
CA ALA A 2 -8.36 19.70 -4.35
C ALA A 2 -9.23 20.26 -3.23
N ASP A 3 -10.47 20.61 -3.57
CA ASP A 3 -11.39 21.31 -2.67
C ASP A 3 -11.77 20.37 -1.52
N ILE A 4 -11.74 20.85 -0.27
CA ILE A 4 -12.05 20.01 0.90
C ILE A 4 -13.45 19.39 0.77
N LYS A 5 -14.34 20.05 0.03
CA LYS A 5 -15.68 19.58 -0.30
C LYS A 5 -15.67 18.35 -1.21
N GLU A 6 -14.75 18.27 -2.16
CA GLU A 6 -14.56 17.12 -3.06
C GLU A 6 -13.99 15.90 -2.30
N ILE A 7 -13.14 16.14 -1.30
CA ILE A 7 -12.70 15.11 -0.36
C ILE A 7 -13.89 14.64 0.49
N ILE A 8 -14.67 15.56 1.06
CA ILE A 8 -15.84 15.22 1.91
C ILE A 8 -16.91 14.47 1.10
N ASP A 9 -17.18 14.83 -0.15
CA ASP A 9 -18.13 14.13 -1.02
C ASP A 9 -17.62 12.71 -1.39
N LEU A 10 -16.29 12.49 -1.44
CA LEU A 10 -15.69 11.16 -1.52
C LEU A 10 -15.99 10.29 -0.26
N TYR A 11 -16.20 10.94 0.89
CA TYR A 11 -16.53 10.34 2.19
C TYR A 11 -18.03 10.40 2.56
N ALA A 12 -18.88 11.10 1.80
CA ALA A 12 -20.27 11.39 2.19
C ALA A 12 -21.24 10.21 2.00
N GLU A 13 -20.89 9.23 1.17
CA GLU A 13 -21.62 7.96 1.06
C GLU A 13 -20.70 6.81 1.44
N ILE A 14 -20.36 6.70 2.73
CA ILE A 14 -19.81 5.44 3.24
C ILE A 14 -20.92 4.40 3.08
N PRO A 15 -20.70 3.33 2.30
CA PRO A 15 -21.73 2.34 2.12
C PRO A 15 -22.10 1.72 3.46
N THR A 16 -23.40 1.69 3.76
CA THR A 16 -23.88 1.18 5.04
C THR A 16 -23.89 -0.34 5.01
N PHE A 17 -22.89 -0.94 5.65
CA PHE A 17 -22.80 -2.38 5.89
C PHE A 17 -23.40 -2.73 7.26
N HIS A 18 -23.83 -3.98 7.44
CA HIS A 18 -24.22 -4.49 8.75
C HIS A 18 -23.08 -4.27 9.78
N PRO A 19 -23.38 -3.85 11.03
CA PRO A 19 -22.38 -3.51 12.05
C PRO A 19 -21.40 -4.65 12.39
N ASP A 20 -21.82 -5.92 12.28
CA ASP A 20 -20.94 -7.08 12.47
C ASP A 20 -19.75 -7.13 11.50
N TYR A 21 -19.84 -6.44 10.35
CA TYR A 21 -18.74 -6.37 9.39
C TYR A 21 -17.73 -5.26 9.71
N LYS A 22 -18.05 -4.38 10.65
CA LYS A 22 -17.18 -3.27 11.06
C LYS A 22 -15.74 -3.69 11.37
N PRO A 23 -15.48 -4.80 12.11
CA PRO A 23 -14.10 -5.24 12.39
C PRO A 23 -13.30 -5.65 11.14
N ILE A 24 -13.99 -6.00 10.05
CA ILE A 24 -13.38 -6.37 8.76
C ILE A 24 -13.17 -5.11 7.92
N ILE A 25 -14.17 -4.23 7.88
CA ILE A 25 -14.19 -3.00 7.08
C ILE A 25 -13.16 -2.00 7.61
N ASP A 26 -13.02 -1.84 8.93
CA ASP A 26 -12.08 -0.91 9.57
C ASP A 26 -10.61 -1.24 9.24
N LYS A 27 -10.32 -2.46 8.77
CA LYS A 27 -8.98 -2.90 8.33
C LYS A 27 -8.69 -2.59 6.87
N MET A 28 -9.70 -2.20 6.08
CA MET A 28 -9.56 -1.89 4.67
C MET A 28 -9.46 -0.38 4.44
N PRO A 29 -8.76 0.07 3.38
CA PRO A 29 -8.80 1.47 2.98
C PRO A 29 -10.21 1.83 2.44
N PRO A 30 -10.71 3.05 2.68
CA PRO A 30 -12.06 3.46 2.27
C PRO A 30 -12.38 3.26 0.78
N SER A 31 -11.38 3.45 -0.09
CA SER A 31 -11.51 3.23 -1.53
C SER A 31 -11.81 1.77 -1.88
N LEU A 32 -11.24 0.82 -1.13
CA LEU A 32 -11.50 -0.60 -1.30
C LEU A 32 -12.90 -0.97 -0.81
N VAL A 33 -13.34 -0.37 0.30
CA VAL A 33 -14.69 -0.55 0.85
C VAL A 33 -15.75 -0.09 -0.15
N LYS A 34 -15.60 1.13 -0.71
CA LYS A 34 -16.51 1.65 -1.74
C LYS A 34 -16.56 0.74 -2.97
N ARG A 35 -15.40 0.31 -3.46
CA ARG A 35 -15.31 -0.62 -4.59
C ARG A 35 -15.96 -1.98 -4.29
N ALA A 36 -15.78 -2.51 -3.08
CA ALA A 36 -16.38 -3.78 -2.67
C ALA A 36 -17.92 -3.68 -2.65
N PHE A 37 -18.46 -2.58 -2.14
CA PHE A 37 -19.89 -2.30 -2.17
C PHE A 37 -20.44 -2.19 -3.59
N ASP A 38 -19.82 -1.37 -4.44
CA ASP A 38 -20.21 -1.24 -5.85
C ASP A 38 -20.18 -2.59 -6.58
N GLN A 39 -19.20 -3.43 -6.27
CA GLN A 39 -19.08 -4.77 -6.85
C GLN A 39 -20.20 -5.69 -6.38
N LEU A 40 -20.55 -5.69 -5.09
CA LEU A 40 -21.68 -6.48 -4.56
C LEU A 40 -23.00 -6.13 -5.26
N LEU A 41 -23.25 -4.83 -5.49
CA LEU A 41 -24.45 -4.36 -6.18
C LEU A 41 -24.47 -4.71 -7.67
N LYS A 42 -23.30 -4.84 -8.30
CA LYS A 42 -23.14 -5.09 -9.75
C LYS A 42 -22.91 -6.55 -10.11
N ILE A 43 -23.00 -7.50 -9.17
CA ILE A 43 -22.83 -8.93 -9.47
C ILE A 43 -23.93 -9.39 -10.44
N LYS A 44 -23.54 -9.70 -11.68
CA LYS A 44 -24.42 -10.10 -12.78
C LYS A 44 -25.22 -11.39 -12.52
N CYS A 45 -24.69 -12.32 -11.70
CA CYS A 45 -25.29 -13.65 -11.51
C CYS A 45 -26.17 -13.78 -10.25
N ASN A 46 -26.09 -12.83 -9.32
CA ASN A 46 -26.89 -12.73 -8.10
C ASN A 46 -26.63 -11.37 -7.47
N PRO A 47 -27.34 -10.31 -7.91
CA PRO A 47 -27.19 -9.00 -7.31
C PRO A 47 -27.65 -9.08 -5.86
N VAL A 48 -26.73 -8.81 -4.93
CA VAL A 48 -27.06 -8.67 -3.52
C VAL A 48 -27.88 -7.39 -3.38
N LEU A 49 -29.11 -7.47 -2.88
CA LEU A 49 -29.92 -6.27 -2.69
C LEU A 49 -29.26 -5.40 -1.62
N PRO A 50 -29.38 -4.06 -1.68
CA PRO A 50 -28.86 -3.19 -0.63
C PRO A 50 -29.32 -3.59 0.78
N LYS A 51 -30.55 -4.12 0.89
CA LYS A 51 -31.11 -4.64 2.14
C LYS A 51 -30.32 -5.83 2.69
N ASP A 52 -29.88 -6.72 1.82
CA ASP A 52 -29.11 -7.91 2.20
C ASP A 52 -27.70 -7.53 2.68
N ILE A 53 -27.17 -6.39 2.24
CA ILE A 53 -25.87 -5.83 2.69
C ILE A 53 -25.98 -5.24 4.09
N THR A 54 -27.14 -4.65 4.40
CA THR A 54 -27.46 -4.17 5.74
C THR A 54 -27.88 -5.28 6.69
N GLU A 55 -28.23 -6.46 6.18
CA GLU A 55 -28.55 -7.66 6.94
C GLU A 55 -27.33 -8.59 7.08
N LYS A 56 -27.38 -9.47 8.08
CA LYS A 56 -26.29 -10.41 8.34
C LYS A 56 -26.36 -11.58 7.34
N SER A 57 -25.41 -11.59 6.41
CA SER A 57 -25.18 -12.67 5.44
C SER A 57 -23.78 -13.25 5.53
N ASN A 58 -23.67 -14.57 5.67
CA ASN A 58 -22.38 -15.27 5.64
C ASN A 58 -21.64 -15.08 4.31
N GLN A 59 -22.39 -14.96 3.20
CA GLN A 59 -21.81 -14.77 1.88
C GLN A 59 -21.09 -13.42 1.77
N ILE A 60 -21.71 -12.36 2.32
CA ILE A 60 -21.13 -11.01 2.33
C ILE A 60 -19.93 -10.97 3.26
N GLU A 61 -20.01 -11.62 4.44
CA GLU A 61 -18.88 -11.71 5.35
C GLU A 61 -17.67 -12.40 4.70
N GLN A 62 -17.87 -13.57 4.07
CA GLN A 62 -16.80 -14.30 3.38
C GLN A 62 -16.22 -13.49 2.22
N TYR A 63 -17.06 -12.80 1.46
CA TYR A 63 -16.62 -11.91 0.40
C TYR A 63 -15.70 -10.80 0.93
N LEU A 64 -16.11 -10.11 2.00
CA LEU A 64 -15.31 -9.05 2.62
C LEU A 64 -14.00 -9.60 3.19
N ARG A 65 -14.01 -10.76 3.85
CA ARG A 65 -12.79 -11.42 4.33
C ARG A 65 -11.83 -11.72 3.18
N ASN A 66 -12.32 -12.26 2.07
CA ASN A 66 -11.48 -12.54 0.91
C ASN A 66 -10.88 -11.26 0.32
N LYS A 67 -11.66 -10.16 0.25
CA LYS A 67 -11.14 -8.84 -0.16
C LYS A 67 -10.02 -8.34 0.75
N LEU A 68 -10.16 -8.51 2.07
CA LEU A 68 -9.15 -8.11 3.04
C LEU A 68 -7.86 -8.92 2.84
N ILE A 69 -7.98 -10.25 2.69
CA ILE A 69 -6.84 -11.14 2.48
C ILE A 69 -6.06 -10.74 1.23
N VAL A 70 -6.74 -10.52 0.10
CA VAL A 70 -6.10 -10.11 -1.16
C VAL A 70 -5.40 -8.75 -1.00
N TYR A 71 -6.02 -7.81 -0.28
CA TYR A 71 -5.43 -6.51 -0.01
C TYR A 71 -4.16 -6.61 0.85
N GLU A 72 -4.20 -7.38 1.94
CA GLU A 72 -3.05 -7.60 2.82
C GLU A 72 -1.91 -8.31 2.07
N GLN A 73 -2.21 -9.32 1.26
CA GLN A 73 -1.24 -10.00 0.40
C GLN A 73 -0.58 -9.03 -0.59
N ALA A 74 -1.37 -8.21 -1.29
CA ALA A 74 -0.84 -7.22 -2.23
C ALA A 74 0.00 -6.14 -1.53
N LYS A 75 -0.39 -5.73 -0.31
CA LYS A 75 0.38 -4.79 0.52
C LYS A 75 1.74 -5.38 0.91
N ASN A 76 1.76 -6.65 1.34
CA ASN A 76 2.98 -7.35 1.72
C ASN A 76 3.91 -7.56 0.51
N GLN A 77 3.37 -7.90 -0.66
CA GLN A 77 4.16 -8.01 -1.89
C GLN A 77 4.76 -6.66 -2.32
N LYS A 78 3.98 -5.57 -2.26
CA LYS A 78 4.52 -4.24 -2.55
C LYS A 78 5.62 -3.85 -1.57
N ALA A 79 5.42 -4.08 -0.27
CA ALA A 79 6.45 -3.84 0.74
C ALA A 79 7.73 -4.63 0.44
N PHE A 80 7.60 -5.88 0.00
CA PHE A 80 8.74 -6.71 -0.41
C PHE A 80 9.49 -6.12 -1.61
N VAL A 81 8.78 -5.74 -2.68
CA VAL A 81 9.39 -5.11 -3.87
C VAL A 81 10.10 -3.81 -3.50
N TYR A 82 9.46 -2.93 -2.70
CA TYR A 82 10.10 -1.70 -2.22
C TYR A 82 11.32 -1.97 -1.34
N SER A 83 11.32 -3.04 -0.53
CA SER A 83 12.48 -3.44 0.27
C SER A 83 13.64 -3.85 -0.63
N MET A 84 13.40 -4.65 -1.68
CA MET A 84 14.43 -5.04 -2.64
C MET A 84 14.99 -3.85 -3.41
N ASP A 85 14.13 -2.94 -3.88
CA ASP A 85 14.56 -1.74 -4.61
C ASP A 85 15.38 -0.79 -3.72
N THR A 86 15.07 -0.74 -2.42
CA THR A 86 15.81 0.08 -1.44
C THR A 86 17.14 -0.56 -1.06
N GLU A 87 17.18 -1.88 -0.83
CA GLU A 87 18.41 -2.63 -0.57
C GLU A 87 19.38 -2.54 -1.76
N MET A 88 18.87 -2.72 -2.99
CA MET A 88 19.66 -2.56 -4.22
C MET A 88 20.24 -1.15 -4.35
N GLN A 89 19.44 -0.11 -4.08
CA GLN A 89 19.93 1.28 -4.08
C GLN A 89 21.00 1.52 -3.00
N ILE A 90 20.87 0.92 -1.81
CA ILE A 90 21.88 1.03 -0.75
C ILE A 90 23.19 0.36 -1.18
N GLU A 91 23.15 -0.83 -1.77
CA GLU A 91 24.34 -1.53 -2.26
C GLU A 91 25.09 -0.74 -3.33
N ASP A 92 24.38 -0.15 -4.28
CA ASP A 92 24.96 0.72 -5.32
C ASP A 92 25.62 1.97 -4.72
N VAL A 93 24.98 2.62 -3.75
CA VAL A 93 25.55 3.78 -3.04
C VAL A 93 26.79 3.38 -2.24
N VAL A 94 26.75 2.23 -1.55
CA VAL A 94 27.90 1.71 -0.79
C VAL A 94 29.07 1.38 -1.72
N PHE A 95 28.79 0.82 -2.90
CA PHE A 95 29.81 0.54 -3.92
C PHE A 95 30.46 1.83 -4.41
N LEU A 96 29.67 2.86 -4.75
CA LEU A 96 30.18 4.17 -5.17
C LEU A 96 31.03 4.84 -4.08
N ILE A 97 30.63 4.74 -2.81
CA ILE A 97 31.40 5.28 -1.68
C ILE A 97 32.77 4.57 -1.56
N LYS A 98 32.82 3.25 -1.74
CA LYS A 98 34.09 2.50 -1.73
C LYS A 98 35.01 2.95 -2.88
N GLN A 99 34.47 3.11 -4.08
CA GLN A 99 35.24 3.57 -5.24
C GLN A 99 35.77 5.00 -5.03
N LEU A 100 34.94 5.92 -4.53
CA LEU A 100 35.36 7.29 -4.24
C LEU A 100 36.45 7.36 -3.17
N LYS A 101 36.38 6.54 -2.12
CA LYS A 101 37.44 6.42 -1.11
C LYS A 101 38.76 5.93 -1.72
N GLN A 102 38.69 4.95 -2.62
CA GLN A 102 39.88 4.43 -3.30
C GLN A 102 40.52 5.48 -4.22
N ILE A 103 39.73 6.22 -4.98
CA ILE A 103 40.20 7.32 -5.83
C ILE A 103 40.82 8.44 -4.98
N LEU A 104 40.16 8.81 -3.87
CA LEU A 104 40.65 9.85 -2.96
C LEU A 104 41.99 9.45 -2.33
N TRP A 105 42.16 8.17 -1.97
CA TRP A 105 43.43 7.62 -1.48
C TRP A 105 44.55 7.73 -2.51
N ILE A 106 44.28 7.40 -3.78
CA ILE A 106 45.26 7.46 -4.86
C ILE A 106 45.66 8.90 -5.21
N LYS A 107 44.74 9.86 -5.05
CA LYS A 107 44.98 11.29 -5.34
C LYS A 107 45.68 12.07 -4.22
N GLN A 108 46.00 11.45 -3.09
CA GLN A 108 46.78 12.12 -2.04
C GLN A 108 48.21 12.42 -2.56
N PRO A 109 48.67 13.68 -2.59
CA PRO A 109 50.02 14.01 -3.00
C PRO A 109 51.00 13.40 -1.99
N LYS A 110 51.90 12.53 -2.47
CA LYS A 110 53.05 12.07 -1.69
C LYS A 110 53.88 13.30 -1.35
N GLN A 111 53.76 13.82 -0.13
CA GLN A 111 54.69 14.82 0.37
C GLN A 111 56.08 14.18 0.38
N LYS A 112 56.89 14.51 -0.64
CA LYS A 112 58.33 14.24 -0.61
C LYS A 112 58.92 15.17 0.44
N ILE A 113 59.08 14.66 1.64
CA ILE A 113 59.97 15.25 2.64
C ILE A 113 61.38 15.11 2.05
N LEU A 114 61.89 16.17 1.41
CA LEU A 114 63.32 16.32 1.20
C LEU A 114 63.93 16.64 2.57
N ILE A 115 64.54 15.64 3.19
CA ILE A 115 65.45 15.85 4.32
C ILE A 115 66.79 16.22 3.68
N SER A 116 67.22 17.46 3.88
CA SER A 116 68.56 17.97 3.54
C SER A 116 69.60 17.45 4.51
#